data_AF-A0A7C6SL27-F1
#
_entry.id   AF-A0A7C6SL27-F1
#
_cell.length_a   1.000
_cell.length_b   1.000
_cell.length_c   1.000
_cell.angle_alpha   90.00
_cell.angle_beta   90.00
_cell.angle_gamma   90.00
#
_symmetry.space_group_name_H-M   'P 1'
#
loop_
_entity.id
_entity.type
_entity.pdbx_description
1 polymer ?
#
loop_
_entity_poly.entity_id
_entity_poly.type
_entity_poly.pdbx_seq_one_letter_code
_entity_poly.pdbx_strand_id
1 'polypeptide(L)' 'MAALKYSRQREAIKGYLSMTKDHPTADMVYMHIRQ' A
#
# COMPACT_ATOMS: atom_id res chain seq x y z
N MET A 1 -0.82 21.88 -6.40
CA MET A 1 -0.56 20.52 -5.87
C MET A 1 -1.90 19.87 -5.59
N ALA A 2 -2.21 18.74 -6.24
CA ALA A 2 -3.45 18.02 -5.94
C ALA A 2 -3.44 17.66 -4.45
N ALA A 3 -4.45 18.13 -3.70
CA ALA A 3 -4.59 17.75 -2.30
C ALA A 3 -4.60 16.23 -2.23
N LEU A 4 -3.59 15.65 -1.58
CA LEU A 4 -3.49 14.21 -1.39
C LEU A 4 -4.68 13.80 -0.51
N LYS A 5 -5.78 13.40 -1.13
CA LYS A 5 -6.92 12.86 -0.38
C LYS A 5 -6.42 11.67 0.42
N TYR A 6 -6.55 11.75 1.74
CA TYR A 6 -6.34 10.62 2.62
C TYR A 6 -7.30 9.52 2.18
N SER A 7 -6.74 8.40 1.73
CA SER A 7 -7.49 7.22 1.29
C SER A 7 -7.03 6.05 2.13
N ARG A 8 -7.99 5.28 2.66
CA ARG A 8 -7.70 4.05 3.43
C ARG A 8 -6.86 3.07 2.61
N GLN A 9 -7.06 3.02 1.29
CA GLN A 9 -6.27 2.21 0.39
C GLN A 9 -4.79 2.64 0.37
N ARG A 10 -4.51 3.95 0.37
CA ARG A 10 -3.14 4.47 0.37
C ARG A 10 -2.43 4.20 1.69
N GLU A 11 -3.14 4.33 2.81
CA GLU A 11 -2.60 3.98 4.13
C GLU A 11 -2.30 2.48 4.23
N ALA A 12 -3.19 1.61 3.72
CA ALA A 12 -2.95 0.17 3.69
C ALA A 12 -1.71 -0.19 2.86
N ILE A 13 -1.57 0.39 1.65
CA ILE A 13 -0.39 0.20 0.80
C ILE A 13 0.88 0.68 1.52
N LYS A 14 0.84 1.87 2.11
CA LYS A 14 1.98 2.45 2.81
C LYS A 14 2.38 1.63 4.05
N GLY A 15 1.40 1.16 4.82
CA GLY A 15 1.62 0.30 5.98
C GLY A 15 2.29 -1.01 5.59
N TYR A 16 1.78 -1.69 4.56
CA TYR A 16 2.38 -2.92 4.04
C TYR A 16 3.81 -2.70 3.54
N LEU A 17 4.04 -1.65 2.74
CA LEU A 17 5.37 -1.30 2.23
C LEU A 17 6.36 -0.88 3.33
N SER A 18 5.86 -0.40 4.47
CA SER A 18 6.71 -0.04 5.63
C SER A 18 7.08 -1.26 6.47
N MET A 19 6.30 -2.34 6.42
CA MET A 19 6.56 -3.58 7.16
C MET A 19 7.40 -4.59 6.38
N THR A 20 7.30 -4.60 5.05
CA THR A 20 8.12 -5.47 4.18
C THR A 20 9.57 -5.02 4.14
N LYS A 21 10.51 -5.97 4.24
CA LYS A 21 11.95 -5.73 4.09
C LYS A 21 12.46 -6.07 2.69
N ASP A 22 11.72 -6.89 1.96
CA ASP A 22 12.01 -7.26 0.57
C ASP A 22 11.28 -6.31 -0.39
N HIS A 23 11.62 -6.39 -1.68
CA HIS A 23 10.93 -5.67 -2.74
C HIS A 23 9.71 -6.48 -3.23
N PRO A 24 8.49 -6.21 -2.73
CA PRO A 24 7.31 -6.93 -3.18
C PRO A 24 6.91 -6.52 -4.59
N THR A 25 6.32 -7.44 -5.33
CA THR A 25 5.66 -7.12 -6.61
C THR A 25 4.30 -6.48 -6.37
N ALA A 26 3.78 -5.78 -7.39
CA ALA A 26 2.47 -5.13 -7.32
C ALA A 26 1.34 -6.14 -6.99
N ASP A 27 1.41 -7.35 -7.54
CA ASP A 27 0.45 -8.42 -7.26
C ASP A 27 0.48 -8.84 -5.79
N MET A 28 1.67 -8.97 -5.19
CA MET A 28 1.80 -9.30 -3.76
C MET A 28 1.16 -8.23 -2.89
N VAL A 29 1.45 -6.95 -3.17
CA VAL A 29 0.85 -5.81 -2.45
C VAL A 29 -0.67 -5.84 -2.59
N TYR A 30 -1.18 -6.09 -3.79
CA TYR A 30 -2.61 -6.13 -4.07
C TYR A 30 -3.31 -7.29 -3.36
N MET A 31 -2.73 -8.49 -3.37
CA MET A 31 -3.29 -9.65 -2.67
C MET A 31 -3.38 -9.44 -1.15
N HIS A 32 -2.43 -8.72 -0.54
CA HIS A 32 -2.45 -8.41 0.89
C HIS A 32 -3.49 -7.35 1.28
N ILE A 33 -3.89 -6.49 0.34
CA ILE A 33 -4.77 -5.33 0.61
C ILE A 33 -6.22 -5.58 0.19
N ARG A 34 -6.48 -6.57 -0.67
CA ARG A 34 -7.83 -6.90 -1.19
C ARG A 34 -8.79 -7.53 -0.16
N GLN A 35 -8.47 -7.51 1.13
CA GLN A 35 -9.35 -7.94 2.23
C GLN A 35 -10.21 -6.77 2.72
#